data_AF-A0A1N6F4Z2-F1
#
_entry.id   AF-A0A1N6F4Z2-F1
#
_cell.length_a   1.000
_cell.length_b   1.000
_cell.length_c   1.000
_cell.angle_alpha   90.00
_cell.angle_beta   90.00
_cell.angle_gamma   90.00
#
_symmetry.space_group_name_H-M   'P 1'
#
loop_
_entity.id
_entity.type
_entity.pdbx_description
1 polymer ?
#
loop_
_entity_poly.entity_id
_entity_poly.type
_entity_poly.pdbx_seq_one_letter_code
_entity_poly.pdbx_strand_id
1 'polypeptide(L)'
;MQRFVSLIFLLILFSCKKQEAVVIKENKDTIEYESTNWQEGFRLTHSIDLDSVWGKPMRYYITNKNCDPVARDFYLGVYRPKDEPKTEKLLNLVTTDNDSLRPFYRWILDKTIFIQDGALGEYTGLPARKYAEKFPKEFFEYMEFDESGKKYSDWCNSILYSGFNDFENSDNTEEIKQGLIKTMTQNCNNCNANYEKRIVKFADDCV
;
A
#
# COMPACT_ATOMS: atom_id res chain seq x y z
N MET A 1 78.78 -47.39 -10.98
CA MET A 1 77.45 -47.84 -11.45
C MET A 1 76.42 -47.23 -10.52
N GLN A 2 75.94 -45.99 -10.63
CA GLN A 2 75.33 -45.25 -11.74
C GLN A 2 74.09 -45.94 -12.33
N ARG A 3 72.90 -45.66 -11.75
CA ARG A 3 71.60 -45.41 -12.43
C ARG A 3 70.72 -44.52 -11.51
N PHE A 4 70.61 -43.22 -11.81
CA PHE A 4 69.45 -42.55 -12.45
C PHE A 4 68.18 -42.58 -11.56
N VAL A 5 67.89 -41.55 -10.74
CA VAL A 5 67.23 -40.25 -11.05
C VAL A 5 65.87 -40.41 -11.73
N SER A 6 64.79 -40.14 -10.99
CA SER A 6 63.64 -39.27 -11.34
C SER A 6 62.56 -39.37 -10.25
N LEU A 7 62.35 -38.37 -9.38
CA LEU A 7 61.48 -37.19 -9.57
C LEU A 7 60.04 -37.56 -9.98
N ILE A 8 59.12 -37.58 -9.02
CA ILE A 8 57.72 -37.22 -9.27
C ILE A 8 57.26 -36.28 -8.16
N PHE A 9 57.07 -35.04 -8.59
CA PHE A 9 56.58 -33.89 -7.85
C PHE A 9 55.12 -34.11 -7.46
N LEU A 10 54.81 -33.83 -6.19
CA LEU A 10 53.45 -33.62 -5.71
C LEU A 10 52.96 -32.27 -6.28
N LEU A 11 51.98 -32.29 -7.18
CA LEU A 11 51.22 -31.09 -7.57
C LEU A 11 49.74 -31.32 -7.30
N ILE A 12 49.29 -30.71 -6.21
CA ILE A 12 47.88 -30.49 -5.90
C ILE A 12 47.37 -29.45 -6.91
N LEU A 13 46.48 -29.87 -7.81
CA LEU A 13 45.64 -28.96 -8.58
C LEU A 13 44.19 -29.47 -8.51
N PHE A 14 43.47 -29.04 -7.47
CA PHE A 14 42.03 -28.89 -7.55
C PHE A 14 41.76 -27.52 -8.18
N SER A 15 41.30 -27.47 -9.43
CA SER A 15 40.47 -26.35 -9.88
C SER A 15 39.65 -26.65 -11.14
N CYS A 16 38.37 -26.32 -11.00
CA CYS A 16 37.35 -26.00 -12.00
C CYS A 16 36.96 -27.00 -13.10
N LYS A 17 35.72 -27.50 -12.92
CA LYS A 17 34.83 -28.06 -13.93
C LYS A 17 34.81 -27.20 -15.19
N LYS A 18 34.91 -27.88 -16.34
CA LYS A 18 34.66 -27.34 -17.66
C LYS A 18 33.18 -26.96 -17.78
N GLN A 19 32.89 -25.67 -17.83
CA GLN A 19 31.55 -25.14 -18.09
C GLN A 19 31.31 -25.22 -19.61
N GLU A 20 30.21 -25.87 -20.01
CA GLU A 20 29.80 -25.89 -21.42
C GLU A 20 29.46 -24.47 -21.86
N ALA A 21 30.06 -24.06 -22.97
CA ALA A 21 29.82 -22.76 -23.58
C ALA A 21 28.45 -22.79 -24.27
N VAL A 22 27.46 -22.15 -23.64
CA VAL A 22 26.20 -21.79 -24.29
C VAL A 22 26.50 -20.62 -25.23
N VAL A 23 26.48 -20.89 -26.53
CA VAL A 23 26.49 -19.84 -27.57
C VAL A 23 25.11 -19.19 -27.57
N ILE A 24 25.00 -18.05 -26.87
CA ILE A 24 23.83 -17.18 -26.94
C ILE A 24 24.04 -16.25 -28.14
N LYS A 25 23.16 -16.36 -29.13
CA LYS A 25 23.06 -15.38 -30.22
C LYS A 25 22.68 -14.03 -29.63
N GLU A 26 23.47 -13.01 -29.94
CA GLU A 26 23.20 -11.62 -29.60
C GLU A 26 21.85 -11.17 -30.20
N ASN A 27 20.95 -10.76 -29.31
CA ASN A 27 20.19 -9.53 -29.53
C ASN A 27 19.92 -8.96 -28.12
N LYS A 28 20.85 -8.13 -27.66
CA LYS A 28 20.85 -7.59 -26.30
C LYS A 28 20.37 -6.14 -26.39
N ASP A 29 19.07 -5.98 -26.55
CA ASP A 29 18.42 -4.78 -26.03
C ASP A 29 18.79 -4.72 -24.54
N THR A 30 19.42 -3.62 -24.15
CA THR A 30 19.74 -3.33 -22.77
C THR A 30 18.42 -3.22 -22.02
N ILE A 31 17.94 -4.31 -21.40
CA ILE A 31 16.86 -4.24 -20.43
C ILE A 31 17.44 -3.52 -19.23
N GLU A 32 17.24 -2.21 -19.20
CA GLU A 32 17.47 -1.37 -18.04
C GLU A 32 16.46 -1.84 -16.98
N TYR A 33 16.91 -2.67 -16.03
CA TYR A 33 16.11 -2.97 -14.86
C TYR A 33 16.05 -1.70 -14.02
N GLU A 34 14.98 -0.92 -14.21
CA GLU A 34 14.62 0.16 -13.30
C GLU A 34 14.65 -0.38 -11.85
N SER A 35 15.29 0.40 -10.98
CA SER A 35 15.39 0.16 -9.55
C SER A 35 14.02 -0.26 -8.99
N THR A 36 13.92 -1.48 -8.49
CA THR A 36 12.67 -2.15 -8.09
C THR A 36 12.06 -1.66 -6.78
N ASN A 37 12.44 -0.46 -6.32
CA ASN A 37 11.85 0.14 -5.13
C ASN A 37 10.44 0.65 -5.46
N TRP A 38 9.46 -0.24 -5.38
CA TRP A 38 8.05 0.08 -5.61
C TRP A 38 7.47 1.09 -4.62
N GLN A 39 8.20 1.43 -3.54
CA GLN A 39 7.86 2.48 -2.58
C GLN A 39 8.49 3.84 -2.95
N GLU A 40 9.07 3.96 -4.14
CA GLU A 40 9.51 5.24 -4.70
C GLU A 40 8.35 6.24 -4.67
N GLY A 41 8.61 7.44 -4.13
CA GLY A 41 7.58 8.46 -3.92
C GLY A 41 6.88 8.42 -2.56
N PHE A 42 7.08 7.38 -1.73
CA PHE A 42 6.46 7.34 -0.39
C PHE A 42 7.15 8.29 0.60
N ARG A 43 8.32 8.83 0.22
CA ARG A 43 9.19 9.69 1.05
C ARG A 43 9.61 9.00 2.35
N LEU A 44 9.90 7.70 2.26
CA LEU A 44 10.40 6.90 3.38
C LEU A 44 11.92 6.81 3.35
N THR A 45 12.51 6.80 4.54
CA THR A 45 13.91 6.43 4.75
C THR A 45 14.08 4.93 5.00
N HIS A 46 12.97 4.22 5.26
CA HIS A 46 12.92 2.83 5.75
C HIS A 46 13.62 2.63 7.10
N SER A 47 13.80 3.72 7.86
CA SER A 47 14.26 3.69 9.24
C SER A 47 13.08 3.95 10.18
N ILE A 48 12.76 2.96 11.02
CA ILE A 48 11.62 3.04 11.95
C ILE A 48 11.74 4.18 12.97
N ASP A 49 12.95 4.72 13.16
CA ASP A 49 13.25 5.82 14.07
C ASP A 49 13.20 7.20 13.41
N LEU A 50 13.28 7.25 12.08
CA LEU A 50 13.30 8.50 11.31
C LEU A 50 11.97 8.77 10.63
N ASP A 51 11.29 7.73 10.15
CA ASP A 51 10.00 7.86 9.49
C ASP A 51 8.88 8.11 10.52
N SER A 52 7.88 8.90 10.13
CA SER A 52 6.71 9.16 10.96
C SER A 52 5.42 9.13 10.15
N VAL A 53 4.34 8.71 10.80
CA VAL A 53 2.99 8.76 10.28
C VAL A 53 2.12 9.43 11.33
N TRP A 54 1.41 10.48 10.92
CA TRP A 54 0.47 11.21 11.78
C TRP A 54 1.09 11.68 13.11
N GLY A 55 2.29 12.25 13.03
CA GLY A 55 3.01 12.79 14.19
C GLY A 55 3.58 11.75 15.16
N LYS A 56 3.54 10.45 14.81
CA LYS A 56 4.16 9.37 15.59
C LYS A 56 5.29 8.70 14.81
N PRO A 57 6.42 8.37 15.45
CA PRO A 57 7.50 7.64 14.80
C PRO A 57 7.02 6.25 14.39
N MET A 58 7.54 5.70 13.29
CA MET A 58 7.09 4.42 12.78
C MET A 58 7.29 3.27 13.78
N ARG A 59 8.34 3.34 14.62
CA ARG A 59 8.56 2.42 15.75
C ARG A 59 7.31 2.25 16.63
N TYR A 60 6.56 3.32 16.88
CA TYR A 60 5.33 3.28 17.70
C TYR A 60 4.31 2.28 17.16
N TYR A 61 4.13 2.24 15.84
CA TYR A 61 3.18 1.33 15.18
C TYR A 61 3.76 -0.07 15.04
N ILE A 62 4.98 -0.20 14.53
CA ILE A 62 5.59 -1.48 14.19
C ILE A 62 5.91 -2.34 15.41
N THR A 63 6.22 -1.72 16.55
CA THR A 63 6.49 -2.44 17.80
C THR A 63 5.24 -2.69 18.64
N ASN A 64 4.08 -2.17 18.21
CA ASN A 64 2.82 -2.46 18.85
C ASN A 64 2.45 -3.94 18.66
N LYS A 65 2.22 -4.65 19.75
CA LYS A 65 1.88 -6.09 19.74
C LYS A 65 0.62 -6.44 18.95
N ASN A 66 -0.26 -5.45 18.74
CA ASN A 66 -1.51 -5.61 17.98
C ASN A 66 -1.36 -5.18 16.51
N CYS A 67 -0.17 -4.74 16.08
CA CYS A 67 0.10 -4.44 14.68
C CYS A 67 0.01 -5.73 13.85
N ASP A 68 -0.81 -5.73 12.80
CA ASP A 68 -0.89 -6.87 11.91
C ASP A 68 0.46 -7.07 11.20
N PRO A 69 1.00 -8.30 11.13
CA PRO A 69 2.26 -8.57 10.47
C PRO A 69 2.31 -8.08 9.02
N VAL A 70 1.19 -8.14 8.27
CA VAL A 70 1.16 -7.72 6.87
C VAL A 70 1.36 -6.21 6.72
N ALA A 71 0.86 -5.42 7.66
CA ALA A 71 1.06 -3.97 7.68
C ALA A 71 2.52 -3.60 7.95
N ARG A 72 3.18 -4.35 8.84
CA ARG A 72 4.62 -4.22 9.07
C ARG A 72 5.42 -4.59 7.83
N ASP A 73 5.08 -5.70 7.18
CA ASP A 73 5.77 -6.15 5.96
C ASP A 73 5.60 -5.13 4.81
N PHE A 74 4.45 -4.47 4.72
CA PHE A 74 4.21 -3.37 3.78
C PHE A 74 5.19 -2.22 4.02
N TYR A 75 5.29 -1.71 5.25
CA TYR A 75 6.20 -0.60 5.56
C TYR A 75 7.67 -0.95 5.27
N LEU A 76 8.10 -2.16 5.63
CA LEU A 76 9.47 -2.63 5.43
C LEU A 76 9.79 -2.93 3.94
N GLY A 77 8.83 -2.75 3.03
CA GLY A 77 9.00 -3.00 1.60
C GLY A 77 9.01 -4.49 1.22
N VAL A 78 8.82 -5.38 2.21
CA VAL A 78 8.78 -6.84 2.03
C VAL A 78 7.52 -7.25 1.28
N TYR A 79 6.41 -6.53 1.48
CA TYR A 79 5.14 -6.82 0.86
C TYR A 79 4.63 -5.68 -0.01
N ARG A 80 4.64 -5.88 -1.34
CA ARG A 80 3.94 -5.03 -2.31
C ARG A 80 2.51 -5.55 -2.51
N PRO A 81 1.46 -4.75 -2.29
CA PRO A 81 0.09 -5.14 -2.57
C PRO A 81 -0.11 -5.52 -4.05
N LYS A 82 -0.95 -6.53 -4.27
CA LYS A 82 -1.36 -7.07 -5.57
C LYS A 82 -2.83 -7.48 -5.53
N ASP A 83 -3.39 -7.88 -6.65
CA ASP A 83 -4.71 -8.52 -6.75
C ASP A 83 -4.67 -9.90 -6.07
N GLU A 84 -4.83 -9.92 -4.74
CA GLU A 84 -4.88 -11.14 -3.92
C GLU A 84 -5.57 -10.91 -2.55
N PRO A 85 -6.09 -11.97 -1.90
CA PRO A 85 -6.78 -11.86 -0.60
C PRO A 85 -5.94 -11.24 0.53
N LYS A 86 -4.60 -11.34 0.45
CA LYS A 86 -3.71 -10.72 1.44
C LYS A 86 -3.75 -9.20 1.38
N THR A 87 -3.92 -8.61 0.18
CA THR A 87 -4.13 -7.17 0.01
C THR A 87 -5.47 -6.76 0.58
N GLU A 88 -6.54 -7.49 0.26
CA GLU A 88 -7.87 -7.21 0.81
C GLU A 88 -7.84 -7.19 2.35
N LYS A 89 -7.21 -8.20 2.97
CA LYS A 89 -7.01 -8.24 4.43
C LYS A 89 -6.25 -7.00 4.93
N LEU A 90 -5.14 -6.64 4.28
CA LEU A 90 -4.32 -5.49 4.65
C LEU A 90 -5.12 -4.19 4.62
N LEU A 91 -5.85 -3.93 3.53
CA LEU A 91 -6.57 -2.68 3.34
C LEU A 91 -7.77 -2.56 4.29
N ASN A 92 -8.44 -3.67 4.62
CA ASN A 92 -9.56 -3.68 5.56
C ASN A 92 -9.15 -3.33 7.02
N LEU A 93 -7.86 -3.42 7.37
CA LEU A 93 -7.37 -3.02 8.69
C LEU A 93 -7.66 -1.55 9.02
N VAL A 94 -7.83 -0.69 8.00
CA VAL A 94 -8.11 0.73 8.15
C VAL A 94 -9.37 1.02 8.98
N THR A 95 -10.31 0.07 9.04
CA THR A 95 -11.57 0.21 9.76
C THR A 95 -11.50 -0.23 11.24
N THR A 96 -10.30 -0.55 11.75
CA THR A 96 -10.11 -0.96 13.15
C THR A 96 -10.58 0.10 14.15
N ASP A 97 -11.13 -0.34 15.29
CA ASP A 97 -11.44 0.54 16.42
C ASP A 97 -10.21 0.86 17.27
N ASN A 98 -9.06 0.25 16.96
CA ASN A 98 -7.79 0.57 17.60
C ASN A 98 -7.23 1.89 17.05
N ASP A 99 -7.59 2.99 17.69
CA ASP A 99 -7.15 4.36 17.39
C ASP A 99 -5.61 4.52 17.36
N SER A 100 -4.88 3.70 18.12
CA SER A 100 -3.41 3.72 18.13
C SER A 100 -2.78 3.19 16.84
N LEU A 101 -3.48 2.34 16.08
CA LEU A 101 -2.96 1.72 14.85
C LEU A 101 -3.67 2.21 13.59
N ARG A 102 -4.90 2.68 13.71
CA ARG A 102 -5.69 3.16 12.59
C ARG A 102 -4.98 4.23 11.73
N PRO A 103 -4.27 5.23 12.28
CA PRO A 103 -3.53 6.20 11.45
C PRO A 103 -2.47 5.55 10.57
N PHE A 104 -1.81 4.49 11.05
CA PHE A 104 -0.85 3.73 10.26
C PHE A 104 -1.53 2.94 9.15
N TYR A 105 -2.63 2.26 9.45
CA TYR A 105 -3.39 1.53 8.43
C TYR A 105 -4.02 2.45 7.39
N ARG A 106 -4.47 3.65 7.77
CA ARG A 106 -4.90 4.68 6.81
C ARG A 106 -3.77 5.11 5.91
N TRP A 107 -2.57 5.32 6.46
CA TRP A 107 -1.41 5.65 5.64
C TRP A 107 -1.07 4.53 4.64
N ILE A 108 -1.19 3.27 5.03
CA ILE A 108 -1.01 2.13 4.10
C ILE A 108 -2.04 2.17 2.97
N LEU A 109 -3.32 2.37 3.29
CA LEU A 109 -4.38 2.48 2.28
C LEU A 109 -4.09 3.64 1.31
N ASP A 110 -3.74 4.81 1.85
CA ASP A 110 -3.37 5.99 1.07
C ASP A 110 -2.20 5.73 0.12
N LYS A 111 -1.16 5.03 0.60
CA LYS A 111 -0.03 4.63 -0.24
C LYS A 111 -0.38 3.57 -1.26
N THR A 112 -1.33 2.69 -0.96
CA THR A 112 -1.83 1.70 -1.92
C THR A 112 -2.64 2.37 -3.03
N ILE A 113 -3.51 3.32 -2.69
CA ILE A 113 -4.24 4.18 -3.66
C ILE A 113 -3.25 4.93 -4.56
N PHE A 114 -2.14 5.42 -4.00
CA PHE A 114 -1.12 6.14 -4.78
C PHE A 114 -0.43 5.28 -5.86
N ILE A 115 -0.23 3.98 -5.60
CA ILE A 115 0.48 3.08 -6.54
C ILE A 115 -0.45 2.18 -7.35
N GLN A 116 -1.77 2.32 -7.19
CA GLN A 116 -2.71 1.42 -7.81
C GLN A 116 -2.66 1.53 -9.34
N ASP A 117 -2.67 0.37 -9.98
CA ASP A 117 -3.04 0.22 -11.39
C ASP A 117 -4.51 -0.23 -11.48
N GLY A 118 -4.97 -0.62 -12.66
CA GLY A 118 -6.35 -1.06 -12.86
C GLY A 118 -6.74 -2.23 -11.95
N ALA A 119 -5.92 -3.29 -11.89
CA ALA A 119 -6.22 -4.48 -11.10
C ALA A 119 -6.15 -4.22 -9.59
N LEU A 120 -5.14 -3.50 -9.11
CA LEU A 120 -5.06 -3.13 -7.70
C LEU A 120 -6.17 -2.15 -7.28
N GLY A 121 -6.64 -1.31 -8.21
CA GLY A 121 -7.75 -0.38 -8.01
C GLY A 121 -9.06 -1.07 -7.61
N GLU A 122 -9.27 -2.34 -7.98
CA GLU A 122 -10.46 -3.10 -7.60
C GLU A 122 -10.57 -3.37 -6.09
N TYR A 123 -9.46 -3.21 -5.34
CA TYR A 123 -9.39 -3.52 -3.91
C TYR A 123 -9.41 -2.29 -3.00
N THR A 124 -9.18 -1.10 -3.53
CA THR A 124 -8.90 0.10 -2.72
C THR A 124 -10.15 0.90 -2.38
N GLY A 125 -11.14 0.93 -3.28
CA GLY A 125 -12.34 1.76 -3.15
C GLY A 125 -13.21 1.37 -1.96
N LEU A 126 -13.49 0.09 -1.80
CA LEU A 126 -14.36 -0.39 -0.71
C LEU A 126 -13.76 -0.09 0.69
N PRO A 127 -12.49 -0.39 0.98
CA PRO A 127 -11.84 0.03 2.23
C PRO A 127 -11.81 1.55 2.42
N ALA A 128 -11.58 2.32 1.35
CA ALA A 128 -11.57 3.78 1.39
C ALA A 128 -12.94 4.35 1.79
N ARG A 129 -14.02 3.87 1.16
CA ARG A 129 -15.39 4.22 1.51
C ARG A 129 -15.71 3.86 2.96
N LYS A 130 -15.45 2.62 3.37
CA LYS A 130 -15.72 2.14 4.74
C LYS A 130 -14.98 2.96 5.79
N TYR A 131 -13.75 3.38 5.51
CA TYR A 131 -13.02 4.28 6.40
C TYR A 131 -13.69 5.64 6.53
N ALA A 132 -14.06 6.28 5.41
CA ALA A 132 -14.75 7.56 5.41
C ALA A 132 -16.11 7.50 6.13
N GLU A 133 -16.88 6.43 5.89
CA GLU A 133 -18.15 6.14 6.56
C GLU A 133 -18.00 5.97 8.07
N LYS A 134 -17.00 5.20 8.51
CA LYS A 134 -16.82 4.87 9.93
C LYS A 134 -16.17 6.01 10.72
N PHE A 135 -15.25 6.77 10.11
CA PHE A 135 -14.51 7.83 10.78
C PHE A 135 -14.52 9.17 10.02
N PRO A 136 -15.69 9.80 9.80
CA PRO A 136 -15.80 10.98 8.92
C PRO A 136 -14.89 12.15 9.33
N LYS A 137 -14.79 12.46 10.63
CA LYS A 137 -13.94 13.56 11.12
C LYS A 137 -12.47 13.32 10.81
N GLU A 138 -11.97 12.14 11.18
CA GLU A 138 -10.58 11.76 10.97
C GLU A 138 -10.25 11.66 9.47
N PHE A 139 -11.21 11.22 8.65
CA PHE A 139 -11.09 11.26 7.19
C PHE A 139 -10.87 12.68 6.68
N PHE A 140 -11.76 13.60 7.02
CA PHE A 140 -11.69 14.99 6.55
C PHE A 140 -10.45 15.74 7.05
N GLU A 141 -10.05 15.54 8.31
CA GLU A 141 -8.80 16.08 8.86
C GLU A 141 -7.57 15.53 8.13
N TYR A 142 -7.59 14.24 7.76
CA TYR A 142 -6.49 13.64 7.00
C TYR A 142 -6.37 14.18 5.58
N MET A 143 -7.50 14.49 4.93
CA MET A 143 -7.53 15.06 3.60
C MET A 143 -7.01 16.50 3.58
N GLU A 144 -7.35 17.31 4.59
CA GLU A 144 -6.89 18.70 4.72
C GLU A 144 -5.38 18.83 4.92
N PHE A 145 -4.71 17.79 5.39
CA PHE A 145 -3.26 17.78 5.49
C PHE A 145 -2.55 17.88 4.12
N ASP A 146 -3.25 17.56 3.03
CA ASP A 146 -2.77 17.77 1.66
C ASP A 146 -3.39 19.02 1.06
N GLU A 147 -2.64 20.12 1.07
CA GLU A 147 -3.07 21.41 0.50
C GLU A 147 -3.29 21.35 -1.03
N SER A 148 -2.73 20.35 -1.71
CA SER A 148 -2.91 20.20 -3.16
C SER A 148 -4.28 19.65 -3.56
N GLY A 149 -5.00 19.02 -2.62
CA GLY A 149 -6.25 18.32 -2.90
C GLY A 149 -6.10 17.02 -3.70
N LYS A 150 -4.89 16.66 -4.13
CA LYS A 150 -4.64 15.46 -4.93
C LYS A 150 -5.07 14.20 -4.18
N LYS A 151 -4.73 14.10 -2.90
CA LYS A 151 -5.10 12.96 -2.04
C LYS A 151 -6.61 12.75 -1.99
N TYR A 152 -7.36 13.84 -1.80
CA TYR A 152 -8.82 13.78 -1.78
C TYR A 152 -9.35 13.27 -3.12
N SER A 153 -8.85 13.79 -4.24
CA SER A 153 -9.24 13.33 -5.57
C SER A 153 -8.89 11.87 -5.82
N ASP A 154 -7.71 11.41 -5.41
CA ASP A 154 -7.27 10.02 -5.59
C ASP A 154 -8.18 9.05 -4.80
N TRP A 155 -8.56 9.44 -3.58
CA TRP A 155 -9.51 8.66 -2.77
C TRP A 155 -10.91 8.64 -3.39
N CYS A 156 -11.43 9.77 -3.86
CA CYS A 156 -12.74 9.82 -4.52
C CYS A 156 -12.74 8.93 -5.78
N ASN A 157 -11.70 9.01 -6.60
CA ASN A 157 -11.55 8.17 -7.80
C ASN A 157 -11.46 6.68 -7.45
N SER A 158 -10.76 6.32 -6.38
CA SER A 158 -10.68 4.95 -5.89
C SER A 158 -12.06 4.43 -5.45
N ILE A 159 -12.81 5.24 -4.69
CA ILE A 159 -14.18 4.91 -4.26
C ILE A 159 -15.13 4.80 -5.44
N LEU A 160 -15.06 5.72 -6.40
CA LEU A 160 -15.88 5.65 -7.61
C LEU A 160 -15.60 4.38 -8.42
N TYR A 161 -14.34 3.92 -8.45
CA TYR A 161 -13.94 2.76 -9.24
C TYR A 161 -14.38 1.42 -8.63
N SER A 162 -14.29 1.25 -7.31
CA SER A 162 -14.54 -0.06 -6.67
C SER A 162 -15.21 0.01 -5.29
N GLY A 163 -15.68 1.19 -4.88
CA GLY A 163 -16.24 1.44 -3.56
C GLY A 163 -17.63 0.85 -3.32
N PHE A 164 -18.41 0.64 -4.38
CA PHE A 164 -19.83 0.27 -4.29
C PHE A 164 -20.15 -1.12 -4.86
N ASN A 165 -19.12 -1.95 -5.07
CA ASN A 165 -19.29 -3.32 -5.59
C ASN A 165 -20.11 -4.24 -4.65
N ASP A 166 -20.33 -3.83 -3.40
CA ASP A 166 -21.15 -4.51 -2.41
C ASP A 166 -22.62 -4.04 -2.37
N PHE A 167 -23.03 -3.11 -3.24
CA PHE A 167 -24.43 -2.70 -3.38
C PHE A 167 -25.14 -3.56 -4.44
N GLU A 168 -26.32 -4.11 -4.08
CA GLU A 168 -27.11 -4.96 -4.98
C GLU A 168 -27.57 -4.23 -6.26
N ASN A 169 -27.82 -2.92 -6.16
CA ASN A 169 -28.22 -2.05 -7.27
C ASN A 169 -27.22 -0.91 -7.45
N SER A 170 -26.00 -1.23 -7.90
CA SER A 170 -24.94 -0.25 -8.12
C SER A 170 -25.30 0.85 -9.13
N ASP A 171 -26.34 0.64 -9.95
CA ASP A 171 -26.83 1.60 -10.93
C ASP A 171 -27.70 2.72 -10.33
N ASN A 172 -28.17 2.56 -9.08
CA ASN A 172 -28.98 3.57 -8.39
C ASN A 172 -28.10 4.55 -7.63
N THR A 173 -27.44 5.44 -8.36
CA THR A 173 -26.49 6.43 -7.82
C THR A 173 -27.11 7.32 -6.74
N GLU A 174 -28.38 7.69 -6.86
CA GLU A 174 -29.04 8.51 -5.83
C GLU A 174 -29.21 7.75 -4.52
N GLU A 175 -29.59 6.46 -4.57
CA GLU A 175 -29.72 5.64 -3.36
C GLU A 175 -28.36 5.41 -2.68
N ILE A 176 -27.31 5.14 -3.46
CA ILE A 176 -25.94 5.02 -2.96
C ILE A 176 -25.50 6.30 -2.26
N LYS A 177 -25.69 7.44 -2.93
CA LYS A 177 -25.34 8.75 -2.42
C LYS A 177 -26.06 9.07 -1.11
N GLN A 178 -27.38 8.86 -1.05
CA GLN A 178 -28.15 9.06 0.18
C GLN A 178 -27.73 8.10 1.30
N GLY A 179 -27.39 6.86 0.96
CA GLY A 179 -26.84 5.86 1.89
C GLY A 179 -25.51 6.31 2.51
N LEU A 180 -24.59 6.81 1.67
CA LEU A 180 -23.30 7.33 2.09
C LEU A 180 -23.46 8.57 2.99
N ILE A 181 -24.27 9.55 2.57
CA ILE A 181 -24.56 10.76 3.37
C ILE A 181 -25.14 10.38 4.73
N LYS A 182 -26.13 9.50 4.75
CA LYS A 182 -26.79 9.05 5.98
C LYS A 182 -25.79 8.37 6.91
N THR A 183 -25.00 7.41 6.40
CA THR A 183 -24.06 6.63 7.21
C THR A 183 -22.97 7.51 7.79
N MET A 184 -22.35 8.36 6.98
CA MET A 184 -21.33 9.31 7.46
C MET A 184 -21.93 10.26 8.49
N THR A 185 -23.11 10.85 8.24
CA THR A 185 -23.74 11.79 9.17
C THR A 185 -24.03 11.13 10.52
N GLN A 186 -24.52 9.90 10.53
CA GLN A 186 -24.78 9.13 11.75
C GLN A 186 -23.50 8.85 12.56
N ASN A 187 -22.39 8.55 11.89
CA ASN A 187 -21.11 8.28 12.54
C ASN A 187 -20.31 9.55 12.88
N CYS A 188 -20.75 10.72 12.40
CA CYS A 188 -20.12 12.01 12.62
C CYS A 188 -20.55 12.62 13.97
N ASN A 189 -20.06 12.05 15.07
CA ASN A 189 -20.38 12.52 16.43
C ASN A 189 -20.04 14.02 16.60
N ASN A 190 -21.00 14.85 17.00
CA ASN A 190 -20.83 16.31 17.18
C ASN A 190 -20.33 17.02 15.91
N CYS A 191 -20.86 16.67 14.75
CA CYS A 191 -20.57 17.38 13.51
C CYS A 191 -21.40 18.65 13.41
N ASN A 192 -20.76 19.75 13.03
CA ASN A 192 -21.42 21.02 12.80
C ASN A 192 -21.88 21.10 11.34
N ALA A 193 -22.60 22.16 11.00
CA ALA A 193 -23.09 22.41 9.65
C ALA A 193 -21.99 22.45 8.57
N ASN A 194 -20.71 22.65 8.93
CA ASN A 194 -19.60 22.55 7.98
C ASN A 194 -19.34 21.08 7.61
N TYR A 195 -19.21 20.19 8.59
CA TYR A 195 -19.04 18.76 8.32
C TYR A 195 -20.21 18.16 7.55
N GLU A 196 -21.45 18.55 7.83
CA GLU A 196 -22.62 18.11 7.07
C GLU A 196 -22.49 18.47 5.58
N LYS A 197 -22.11 19.72 5.26
CA LYS A 197 -21.88 20.15 3.87
C LYS A 197 -20.75 19.36 3.21
N ARG A 198 -19.68 19.05 3.95
CA ARG A 198 -18.56 18.27 3.43
C ARG A 198 -18.94 16.82 3.16
N ILE A 199 -19.78 16.22 3.99
CA ILE A 199 -20.32 14.87 3.76
C ILE A 199 -21.15 14.84 2.48
N VAL A 200 -22.05 15.81 2.29
CA VAL A 200 -22.84 15.91 1.06
C VAL A 200 -21.93 16.06 -0.16
N LYS A 201 -20.97 16.98 -0.12
CA LYS A 201 -20.01 17.18 -1.21
C LYS A 201 -19.21 15.91 -1.48
N PHE A 202 -18.74 15.22 -0.44
CA PHE A 202 -17.98 13.98 -0.61
C PHE A 202 -18.81 12.89 -1.30
N ALA A 203 -20.09 12.77 -0.96
CA ALA A 203 -20.99 11.86 -1.65
C ALA A 203 -21.25 12.27 -3.10
N ASP A 204 -21.34 13.57 -3.40
CA ASP A 204 -21.41 14.08 -4.79
C ASP A 204 -20.14 13.76 -5.59
N ASP A 205 -18.96 13.78 -4.96
CA ASP A 205 -17.68 13.58 -5.64
C ASP A 205 -17.34 12.10 -5.86
N CYS A 206 -17.95 11.18 -5.10
CA CYS A 206 -17.60 9.76 -5.08
C CYS A 206 -18.59 8.84 -5.79
N VAL A 207 -19.79 9.32 -6.13
CA VAL A 207 -20.92 8.54 -6.67
C VAL A 207 -21.37 9.13 -8.00
#